data_AF-A0AAE0W8P6-F1
#
_entry.id   AF-A0AAE0W8P6-F1
#
_cell.length_a   1.000
_cell.length_b   1.000
_cell.length_c   1.000
_cell.angle_alpha   90.00
_cell.angle_beta   90.00
_cell.angle_gamma   90.00
#
_symmetry.space_group_name_H-M   'P 1'
#
loop_
_entity.id
_entity.type
_entity.pdbx_description
1 polymer ?
#
loop_
_entity_poly.entity_id
_entity_poly.type
_entity_poly.pdbx_seq_one_letter_code
_entity_poly.pdbx_strand_id
1 'polypeptide(L)'
;MNFADWNDANFNNFPQQIGSAQSQSVVDHLYRARQVKMTAVQFMTGGVLMMTVAVLVTVLALLYTMPKPPQQQICDRLCLPSSSFSQVADFQCECSSDHLQEYLDQAIKKADKRLKERDMQISTQGPSPQLMGLLRSLRWNIKPSARVTGKKQPPPRAYDSEMIPVREWHQKDERAFLRYGMEYRHGRLVVPVKGSYFIHSFLDLYETSKNTTSTVELSRRKRQTEFLLENRSANHDQKPTGIKHAIYRFNILNGTEEELIRSEHPREVSQNGHFNVYDSYLAAVVSLNPGDEVYVKISDIELLAHPNSNYFGVSMI
;
A
#
# COMPACT_ATOMS: atom_id res chain seq x y z
N MET A 1 -1.47 45.75 -48.47
CA MET A 1 -0.02 45.65 -48.77
C MET A 1 0.44 44.33 -48.18
N ASN A 2 0.22 43.24 -48.91
CA ASN A 2 1.10 42.64 -49.92
C ASN A 2 2.24 41.86 -49.29
N PHE A 3 1.98 40.56 -49.17
CA PHE A 3 2.95 39.46 -49.13
C PHE A 3 3.77 39.45 -50.43
N ALA A 4 5.09 39.49 -50.33
CA ALA A 4 6.02 39.04 -51.36
C ALA A 4 7.38 38.70 -50.74
N ASP A 5 7.98 37.65 -51.29
CA ASP A 5 9.40 37.30 -51.30
C ASP A 5 10.06 36.82 -50.01
N TRP A 6 10.28 35.50 -49.92
CA TRP A 6 11.64 34.98 -50.05
C TRP A 6 11.64 33.47 -50.35
N ASN A 7 12.10 33.15 -51.57
CA ASN A 7 12.33 31.83 -52.10
C ASN A 7 13.84 31.56 -52.19
N ASP A 8 14.19 30.28 -52.10
CA ASP A 8 15.33 29.60 -52.74
C ASP A 8 16.77 29.87 -52.25
N ALA A 9 17.30 28.89 -51.50
CA ALA A 9 18.74 28.63 -51.40
C ALA A 9 19.05 27.15 -51.66
N ASN A 10 19.48 26.90 -52.90
CA ASN A 10 20.40 25.88 -53.41
C ASN A 10 20.92 24.80 -52.43
N PHE A 11 20.45 23.56 -52.64
CA PHE A 11 21.19 22.33 -52.31
C PHE A 11 21.37 21.51 -53.59
N ASN A 12 22.43 21.80 -54.35
CA ASN A 12 22.95 20.92 -55.39
C ASN A 12 24.45 21.15 -55.48
N ASN A 13 25.23 20.29 -54.81
CA ASN A 13 26.60 19.92 -55.19
C ASN A 13 27.14 18.91 -54.17
N PHE A 14 27.01 17.62 -54.47
CA PHE A 14 27.89 16.59 -53.91
C PHE A 14 28.39 15.71 -55.06
N PRO A 15 29.71 15.49 -55.17
CA PRO A 15 30.30 14.75 -56.28
C PRO A 15 30.04 13.24 -56.12
N GLN A 16 29.56 12.64 -57.21
CA GLN A 16 29.59 11.20 -57.43
C GLN A 16 31.01 10.72 -57.76
N GLN A 17 31.24 9.46 -57.41
CA GLN A 17 32.33 8.54 -57.80
C GLN A 17 33.58 8.54 -56.93
N ILE A 18 33.72 7.48 -56.11
CA ILE A 18 34.79 6.47 -56.24
C ILE A 18 34.20 5.11 -55.85
N GLY A 19 34.27 4.13 -56.76
CA GLY A 19 33.92 2.75 -56.48
C GLY A 19 35.00 2.04 -55.66
N SER A 20 34.59 1.08 -54.82
CA SER A 20 35.45 -0.05 -54.49
C SER A 20 34.59 -1.26 -54.13
N ALA A 21 34.79 -2.34 -54.88
CA ALA A 21 34.13 -3.64 -54.75
C ALA A 21 34.57 -4.43 -53.50
N GLN A 22 34.99 -3.75 -52.42
CA GLN A 22 35.43 -4.39 -51.16
C GLN A 22 34.38 -4.34 -50.04
N SER A 23 33.25 -3.63 -50.23
CA SER A 23 32.24 -3.44 -49.17
C SER A 23 31.17 -4.56 -49.10
N GLN A 24 30.92 -5.28 -50.21
CA GLN A 24 29.87 -6.32 -50.23
C GLN A 24 30.26 -7.63 -49.51
N SER A 25 31.57 -7.94 -49.41
CA SER A 25 32.07 -9.15 -48.72
C SER A 25 31.86 -9.11 -47.19
N VAL A 26 31.95 -7.93 -46.58
CA VAL A 26 31.82 -7.77 -45.12
C VAL A 26 30.36 -7.83 -44.67
N VAL A 27 29.44 -7.33 -45.50
CA VAL A 27 28.00 -7.36 -45.21
C VAL A 27 27.44 -8.79 -45.28
N ASP A 28 27.89 -9.59 -46.25
CA ASP A 28 27.49 -11.01 -46.37
C ASP A 28 28.04 -11.89 -45.23
N HIS A 29 29.24 -11.60 -44.72
CA HIS A 29 29.80 -12.31 -43.56
C HIS A 29 29.07 -11.97 -42.25
N LEU A 30 28.61 -10.73 -42.07
CA LEU A 30 27.84 -10.32 -40.89
C LEU A 30 26.39 -10.87 -40.92
N TYR A 31 25.79 -11.04 -42.10
CA TYR A 31 24.45 -11.62 -42.22
C TYR A 31 24.43 -13.13 -41.94
N ARG A 32 25.43 -13.90 -42.39
CA ARG A 32 25.55 -15.33 -42.05
C ARG A 32 25.82 -15.57 -40.56
N ALA A 33 26.63 -14.73 -39.92
CA ALA A 33 26.90 -14.85 -38.48
C ALA A 33 25.66 -14.58 -37.61
N ARG A 34 24.70 -13.77 -38.08
CA ARG A 34 23.45 -13.47 -37.36
C ARG A 34 22.41 -14.58 -37.49
N GLN A 35 22.36 -15.27 -38.63
CA GLN A 35 21.44 -16.41 -38.84
C GLN A 35 21.80 -17.63 -37.98
N VAL A 36 23.09 -17.94 -37.80
CA VAL A 36 23.51 -19.09 -36.96
C VAL A 36 23.21 -18.88 -35.46
N LYS A 37 23.25 -17.62 -34.99
CA LYS A 37 22.89 -17.32 -33.59
C LYS A 37 21.38 -17.42 -33.32
N MET A 38 20.54 -17.16 -34.32
CA MET A 38 19.08 -17.19 -34.14
C MET A 38 18.55 -18.62 -34.03
N THR A 39 19.15 -19.59 -34.74
CA THR A 39 18.81 -21.01 -34.62
C THR A 39 19.26 -21.59 -33.28
N ALA A 40 20.45 -21.24 -32.78
CA ALA A 40 20.95 -21.74 -31.49
C ALA A 40 20.07 -21.31 -30.30
N VAL A 41 19.56 -20.07 -30.31
CA VAL A 41 18.70 -19.55 -29.24
C VAL A 41 17.33 -20.25 -29.23
N GLN A 42 16.76 -20.58 -30.39
CA GLN A 42 15.48 -21.29 -30.48
C GLN A 42 15.57 -22.75 -30.00
N PHE A 43 16.69 -23.43 -30.23
CA PHE A 43 16.90 -24.78 -29.69
C PHE A 43 17.06 -24.80 -28.16
N MET A 44 17.75 -23.79 -27.59
CA MET A 44 17.92 -23.71 -26.13
C MET A 44 16.61 -23.39 -25.40
N THR A 45 15.79 -22.49 -25.92
CA THR A 45 14.48 -22.19 -25.30
C THR A 45 13.51 -23.36 -25.39
N GLY A 46 13.50 -24.10 -26.49
CA GLY A 46 12.69 -25.34 -26.61
C GLY A 46 13.10 -26.42 -25.61
N GLY A 47 14.41 -26.63 -25.41
CA GLY A 47 14.94 -27.62 -24.46
C GLY A 47 14.57 -27.33 -23.01
N VAL A 48 14.64 -26.06 -22.59
CA VAL A 48 14.27 -25.66 -21.21
C VAL A 48 12.79 -25.86 -20.95
N LEU A 49 11.92 -25.56 -21.93
CA LEU A 49 10.47 -25.75 -21.82
C LEU A 49 10.09 -27.24 -21.71
N MET A 50 10.75 -28.12 -22.47
CA MET A 50 10.50 -29.56 -22.37
C MET A 50 10.95 -30.13 -21.01
N MET A 51 12.07 -29.65 -20.47
CA MET A 51 12.55 -30.07 -19.15
C MET A 51 11.61 -29.62 -18.02
N THR A 52 11.09 -28.39 -18.05
CA THR A 52 10.14 -27.94 -17.03
C THR A 52 8.83 -28.70 -17.07
N VAL A 53 8.31 -29.03 -18.26
CA VAL A 53 7.11 -29.87 -18.41
C VAL A 53 7.36 -31.28 -17.86
N ALA A 54 8.51 -31.90 -18.16
CA ALA A 54 8.87 -33.23 -17.65
C ALA A 54 8.96 -33.25 -16.11
N VAL A 55 9.57 -32.24 -15.49
CA VAL A 55 9.64 -32.11 -14.03
C VAL A 55 8.24 -31.96 -13.43
N LEU A 56 7.40 -31.11 -14.02
CA LEU A 56 6.04 -30.87 -13.51
C LEU A 56 5.18 -32.15 -13.55
N VAL A 57 5.25 -32.92 -14.65
CA VAL A 57 4.55 -34.20 -14.79
C VAL A 57 5.05 -35.21 -13.74
N THR A 58 6.36 -35.24 -13.49
CA THR A 58 6.96 -36.14 -12.49
C THR A 58 6.49 -35.79 -11.07
N VAL A 59 6.44 -34.50 -10.72
CA VAL A 59 5.94 -34.03 -9.41
C VAL A 59 4.46 -34.36 -9.24
N LEU A 60 3.65 -34.16 -10.28
CA LEU A 60 2.22 -34.50 -10.24
C LEU A 60 1.99 -36.00 -10.09
N ALA A 61 2.78 -36.84 -10.80
CA ALA A 61 2.73 -38.29 -10.63
C ALA A 61 3.09 -38.70 -9.21
N LEU A 62 4.16 -38.11 -8.63
CA LEU A 62 4.53 -38.36 -7.23
C LEU A 62 3.41 -37.98 -6.26
N LEU A 63 2.81 -36.80 -6.41
CA LEU A 63 1.70 -36.35 -5.56
C LEU A 63 0.48 -37.26 -5.68
N TYR A 64 0.20 -37.82 -6.86
CA TYR A 64 -0.92 -38.73 -7.08
C TYR A 64 -0.68 -40.13 -6.48
N THR A 65 0.59 -40.56 -6.41
CA THR A 65 0.97 -41.86 -5.85
C THR A 65 1.20 -41.85 -4.34
N MET A 66 1.21 -40.69 -3.69
CA MET A 66 1.35 -40.62 -2.24
C MET A 66 0.11 -41.21 -1.55
N PRO A 67 0.26 -42.23 -0.68
CA PRO A 67 -0.85 -42.74 0.12
C PRO A 67 -1.38 -41.59 1.00
N LYS A 68 -2.70 -41.45 1.05
CA LYS A 68 -3.35 -40.47 1.93
C LYS A 68 -2.76 -40.64 3.34
N PRO A 69 -2.22 -39.58 3.96
CA PRO A 69 -1.66 -39.70 5.30
C PRO A 69 -2.75 -40.27 6.22
N PRO A 70 -2.41 -41.26 7.06
CA PRO A 70 -3.37 -41.81 8.00
C PRO A 70 -3.89 -40.66 8.86
N GLN A 71 -5.21 -40.44 8.83
CA GLN A 71 -5.90 -39.53 9.73
C GLN A 71 -5.85 -40.12 11.15
N GLN A 72 -4.68 -40.11 11.78
CA GLN A 72 -4.60 -40.21 13.23
C GLN A 72 -5.06 -38.86 13.77
N GLN A 73 -6.36 -38.75 14.03
CA GLN A 73 -6.88 -37.75 14.95
C GLN A 73 -6.23 -37.98 16.30
N ILE A 74 -5.18 -37.21 16.58
CA ILE A 74 -4.68 -37.02 17.94
C ILE A 74 -5.77 -36.20 18.63
N CYS A 75 -6.71 -36.88 19.29
CA CYS A 75 -7.70 -36.22 20.12
C CYS A 75 -7.03 -35.78 21.42
N ASP A 76 -6.59 -34.53 21.48
CA ASP A 76 -6.25 -33.89 22.75
C ASP A 76 -7.49 -33.92 23.66
N ARG A 77 -7.37 -34.60 24.80
CA ARG A 77 -8.45 -34.73 25.78
C ARG A 77 -8.89 -33.34 26.24
N LEU A 78 -10.10 -32.94 25.89
CA LEU A 78 -10.67 -31.68 26.31
C LEU A 78 -11.49 -31.92 27.58
N CYS A 79 -11.06 -31.34 28.69
CA CYS A 79 -11.76 -31.43 29.97
C CYS A 79 -12.76 -30.29 30.11
N LEU A 80 -14.05 -30.61 30.14
CA LEU A 80 -15.13 -29.66 30.34
C LEU A 80 -15.81 -29.89 31.70
N PRO A 81 -16.26 -28.83 32.38
CA PRO A 81 -16.96 -28.96 33.66
C PRO A 81 -18.33 -29.65 33.46
N SER A 82 -18.62 -30.64 34.29
CA SER A 82 -19.89 -31.37 34.25
C SER A 82 -21.09 -30.43 34.42
N SER A 83 -22.15 -30.69 33.65
CA SER A 83 -23.41 -29.94 33.72
C SER A 83 -24.23 -30.23 34.99
N SER A 84 -23.87 -31.27 35.76
CA SER A 84 -24.50 -31.60 37.05
C SER A 84 -23.84 -30.83 38.19
N PHE A 85 -24.54 -29.80 38.68
CA PHE A 85 -24.03 -28.88 39.68
C PHE A 85 -24.16 -29.46 41.11
N SER A 86 -23.33 -30.43 41.47
CA SER A 86 -23.21 -30.95 42.83
C SER A 86 -21.89 -30.53 43.47
N GLN A 87 -21.77 -29.24 43.85
CA GLN A 87 -20.78 -28.56 44.73
C GLN A 87 -19.28 -28.95 44.73
N VAL A 88 -18.85 -29.92 43.93
CA VAL A 88 -17.47 -30.36 43.72
C VAL A 88 -17.27 -30.34 42.21
N ALA A 89 -16.24 -29.64 41.75
CA ALA A 89 -15.97 -29.44 40.33
C ALA A 89 -15.45 -30.73 39.69
N ASP A 90 -16.36 -31.62 39.31
CA ASP A 90 -16.03 -32.77 38.46
C ASP A 90 -15.86 -32.31 37.01
N PHE A 91 -14.64 -32.50 36.49
CA PHE A 91 -14.31 -32.27 35.09
C PHE A 91 -14.40 -33.60 34.34
N GLN A 92 -15.20 -33.66 33.28
CA GLN A 92 -15.23 -34.79 32.37
C GLN A 92 -14.31 -34.51 31.19
N CYS A 93 -13.35 -35.39 30.97
CA CYS A 93 -12.39 -35.29 29.86
C CYS A 93 -12.69 -36.38 28.83
N GLU A 94 -13.30 -35.99 27.71
CA GLU A 94 -13.60 -36.90 26.59
C GLU A 94 -12.95 -36.42 25.29
N CYS A 95 -12.77 -37.36 24.35
CA CYS A 95 -12.02 -37.15 23.10
C CYS A 95 -12.91 -36.79 21.89
N SER A 96 -14.10 -36.21 22.10
CA SER A 96 -15.05 -35.97 21.01
C SER A 96 -15.30 -34.48 20.75
N SER A 97 -15.10 -34.04 19.50
CA SER A 97 -15.52 -32.72 19.02
C SER A 97 -17.02 -32.48 19.20
N ASP A 98 -17.80 -33.56 19.19
CA ASP A 98 -19.26 -33.49 19.34
C ASP A 98 -19.64 -33.09 20.78
N HIS A 99 -18.81 -33.44 21.76
CA HIS A 99 -19.01 -33.06 23.16
C HIS A 99 -18.74 -31.57 23.41
N LEU A 100 -17.75 -31.00 22.71
CA LEU A 100 -17.51 -29.55 22.73
C LEU A 100 -18.66 -28.80 22.06
N GLN A 101 -19.14 -29.30 20.92
CA GLN A 101 -20.25 -28.69 20.21
C GLN A 101 -21.52 -28.68 21.06
N GLU A 102 -21.82 -29.80 21.73
CA GLU A 102 -22.98 -29.93 22.62
C GLU A 102 -22.87 -29.03 23.85
N TYR A 103 -21.68 -28.96 24.47
CA TYR A 103 -21.42 -28.04 25.59
C TYR A 103 -21.60 -26.57 25.17
N LEU A 104 -21.07 -26.18 24.00
CA LEU A 104 -21.22 -24.83 23.47
C LEU A 104 -22.69 -24.49 23.19
N ASP A 105 -23.44 -25.41 22.58
CA ASP A 105 -24.87 -25.21 22.31
C ASP A 105 -25.69 -25.07 23.59
N GLN A 106 -25.40 -25.87 24.62
CA GLN A 106 -26.05 -25.75 25.93
C GLN A 106 -25.68 -24.44 26.63
N ALA A 107 -24.41 -24.03 26.57
CA ALA A 107 -23.95 -22.76 27.14
C ALA A 107 -24.60 -21.55 26.45
N ILE A 108 -24.70 -21.57 25.12
CA ILE A 108 -25.34 -20.52 24.31
C ILE A 108 -26.84 -20.46 24.61
N LYS A 109 -27.56 -21.59 24.63
CA LYS A 109 -28.99 -21.64 24.98
C LYS A 109 -29.25 -21.10 26.40
N LYS A 110 -28.38 -21.41 27.35
CA LYS A 110 -28.47 -20.92 28.73
C LYS A 110 -28.19 -19.42 28.83
N ALA A 111 -27.26 -18.89 28.04
CA ALA A 111 -27.00 -17.46 27.95
C ALA A 111 -28.18 -16.71 27.33
N ASP A 112 -28.77 -17.23 26.25
CA ASP A 112 -29.93 -16.64 25.57
C ASP A 112 -31.17 -16.62 26.48
N LYS A 113 -31.42 -17.71 27.24
CA LYS A 113 -32.49 -17.75 28.24
C LYS A 113 -32.31 -16.69 29.34
N ARG A 114 -31.08 -16.51 29.83
CA ARG A 114 -30.75 -15.48 30.84
C ARG A 114 -30.85 -14.06 30.29
N LEU A 115 -30.58 -13.86 29.00
CA LEU A 115 -30.79 -12.57 28.33
C LEU A 115 -32.28 -12.25 28.18
N LYS A 116 -33.09 -13.22 27.72
CA LYS A 116 -34.56 -13.06 27.60
C LYS A 116 -35.25 -12.83 28.96
N GLU A 117 -34.83 -13.53 30.01
CA GLU A 117 -35.35 -13.30 31.37
C GLU A 117 -34.94 -11.92 31.92
N ARG A 118 -33.80 -11.37 31.50
CA ARG A 118 -33.34 -10.03 31.89
C ARG A 118 -33.99 -8.91 31.07
N ASP A 119 -34.20 -9.09 29.78
CA ASP A 119 -34.89 -8.10 28.94
C ASP A 119 -36.35 -7.90 29.38
N MET A 120 -36.98 -8.91 29.98
CA MET A 120 -38.30 -8.80 30.58
C MET A 120 -38.30 -8.04 31.94
N GLN A 121 -37.13 -7.85 32.57
CA GLN A 121 -36.96 -7.08 33.81
C GLN A 121 -36.34 -5.68 33.59
N ILE A 122 -35.67 -5.42 32.46
CA ILE A 122 -35.02 -4.14 32.12
C ILE A 122 -36.02 -3.17 31.45
N SER A 123 -37.23 -3.04 32.02
CA SER A 123 -38.14 -1.94 31.65
C SER A 123 -38.08 -0.76 32.61
N THR A 124 -37.37 -0.82 33.74
CA THR A 124 -37.38 0.30 34.71
C THR A 124 -36.08 0.56 35.49
N GLN A 125 -35.01 -0.24 35.36
CA GLN A 125 -33.76 0.03 36.09
C GLN A 125 -32.54 -0.14 35.18
N GLY A 126 -31.67 0.88 35.18
CA GLY A 126 -30.48 0.96 34.36
C GLY A 126 -29.46 -0.17 34.61
N PRO A 127 -28.39 -0.24 33.79
CA PRO A 127 -27.49 -1.39 33.75
C PRO A 127 -26.78 -1.64 35.09
N SER A 128 -26.76 -2.92 35.51
CA SER A 128 -26.14 -3.40 36.75
C SER A 128 -24.68 -2.94 36.90
N PRO A 129 -24.24 -2.52 38.12
CA PRO A 129 -22.86 -2.12 38.40
C PRO A 129 -21.82 -3.20 38.07
N GLN A 130 -22.17 -4.48 38.20
CA GLN A 130 -21.29 -5.61 37.85
C GLN A 130 -21.09 -5.75 36.35
N LEU A 131 -22.16 -5.57 35.57
CA LEU A 131 -22.09 -5.57 34.11
C LEU A 131 -21.26 -4.39 33.61
N MET A 132 -21.43 -3.21 34.22
CA MET A 132 -20.62 -2.04 33.95
C MET A 132 -19.15 -2.24 34.33
N GLY A 133 -18.85 -2.99 35.41
CA GLY A 133 -17.49 -3.36 35.79
C GLY A 133 -16.82 -4.28 34.75
N LEU A 134 -17.55 -5.29 34.27
CA LEU A 134 -17.08 -6.25 33.27
C LEU A 134 -16.90 -5.59 31.89
N LEU A 135 -17.87 -4.77 31.45
CA LEU A 135 -17.75 -3.94 30.25
C LEU A 135 -16.59 -2.97 30.34
N ARG A 136 -16.38 -2.35 31.51
CA ARG A 136 -15.24 -1.45 31.74
C ARG A 136 -13.92 -2.21 31.64
N SER A 137 -13.81 -3.40 32.24
CA SER A 137 -12.61 -4.25 32.15
C SER A 137 -12.31 -4.71 30.72
N LEU A 138 -13.34 -5.05 29.93
CA LEU A 138 -13.21 -5.38 28.51
C LEU A 138 -12.84 -4.15 27.68
N ARG A 139 -13.39 -2.97 28.00
CA ARG A 139 -13.08 -1.69 27.32
C ARG A 139 -11.61 -1.31 27.44
N TRP A 140 -10.99 -1.53 28.60
CA TRP A 140 -9.56 -1.23 28.79
C TRP A 140 -8.64 -2.18 28.00
N ASN A 141 -9.11 -3.39 27.69
CA ASN A 141 -8.36 -4.39 26.93
C ASN A 141 -8.60 -4.33 25.41
N ILE A 142 -9.56 -3.52 24.96
CA ILE A 142 -9.99 -3.41 23.56
C ILE A 142 -9.74 -1.97 23.11
N LYS A 143 -8.53 -1.70 22.61
CA LYS A 143 -8.13 -0.39 22.07
C LYS A 143 -8.13 -0.44 20.54
N PRO A 144 -9.04 0.26 19.85
CA PRO A 144 -9.07 0.31 18.40
C PRO A 144 -7.73 0.73 17.82
N SER A 145 -7.22 -0.12 16.94
CA SER A 145 -5.91 0.06 16.34
C SER A 145 -5.92 -0.46 14.91
N ALA A 146 -5.25 0.27 14.04
CA ALA A 146 -5.07 -0.05 12.65
C ALA A 146 -3.65 0.28 12.23
N ARG A 147 -3.09 -0.55 11.36
CA ARG A 147 -1.90 -0.26 10.58
C ARG A 147 -2.15 -0.75 9.17
N VAL A 148 -1.85 0.09 8.20
CA VAL A 148 -1.92 -0.24 6.79
C VAL A 148 -0.57 0.02 6.15
N THR A 149 -0.22 -0.79 5.16
CA THR A 149 1.07 -0.77 4.47
C THR A 149 0.90 -0.27 3.04
N GLY A 150 1.93 0.35 2.48
CA GLY A 150 1.81 1.04 1.21
C GLY A 150 1.51 0.11 0.05
N LYS A 151 0.64 0.58 -0.85
CA LYS A 151 0.32 -0.07 -2.12
C LYS A 151 0.71 0.88 -3.27
N LYS A 152 0.89 0.33 -4.48
CA LYS A 152 1.10 1.15 -5.68
C LYS A 152 -0.07 2.12 -5.85
N GLN A 153 0.22 3.41 -5.97
CA GLN A 153 -0.82 4.43 -6.10
C GLN A 153 -1.30 4.57 -7.55
N PRO A 154 -2.59 4.85 -7.76
CA PRO A 154 -3.10 5.25 -9.07
C PRO A 154 -2.53 6.62 -9.47
N PRO A 155 -2.46 6.93 -10.77
CA PRO A 155 -1.95 8.21 -11.25
C PRO A 155 -2.76 9.38 -10.69
N PRO A 156 -2.14 10.56 -10.56
CA PRO A 156 -2.82 11.76 -10.10
C PRO A 156 -3.99 12.10 -11.06
N ARG A 157 -5.08 12.60 -10.50
CA ARG A 157 -6.25 13.06 -11.26
C ARG A 157 -6.04 14.51 -11.70
N ALA A 158 -6.70 14.91 -12.80
CA ALA A 158 -6.59 16.25 -13.37
C ALA A 158 -7.03 17.41 -12.43
N TYR A 159 -7.74 17.10 -11.34
CA TYR A 159 -8.20 18.07 -10.33
C TYR A 159 -7.51 17.89 -8.97
N ASP A 160 -6.40 17.16 -8.92
CA ASP A 160 -5.68 17.00 -7.67
C ASP A 160 -5.12 18.37 -7.24
N SER A 161 -5.38 18.74 -5.99
CA SER A 161 -4.91 19.98 -5.39
C SER A 161 -3.42 19.90 -5.06
N GLU A 162 -2.90 20.94 -4.41
CA GLU A 162 -1.51 20.96 -3.92
C GLU A 162 -1.11 19.72 -3.09
N MET A 163 -2.09 19.08 -2.43
CA MET A 163 -1.88 17.90 -1.58
C MET A 163 -2.77 16.75 -2.05
N ILE A 164 -2.14 15.68 -2.52
CA ILE A 164 -2.78 14.50 -3.14
C ILE A 164 -2.97 13.41 -2.08
N PRO A 165 -4.19 12.87 -1.89
CA PRO A 165 -4.41 11.80 -0.93
C PRO A 165 -3.78 10.48 -1.38
N VAL A 166 -3.16 9.77 -0.44
CA VAL A 166 -2.73 8.39 -0.63
C VAL A 166 -3.97 7.50 -0.51
N ARG A 167 -4.42 6.97 -1.64
CA ARG A 167 -5.75 6.33 -1.82
C ARG A 167 -5.74 4.84 -1.57
N GLU A 168 -4.59 4.21 -1.72
CA GLU A 168 -4.48 2.75 -1.70
C GLU A 168 -3.47 2.27 -0.67
N TRP A 169 -3.93 1.39 0.22
CA TRP A 169 -3.10 0.70 1.20
C TRP A 169 -3.49 -0.78 1.27
N HIS A 170 -2.53 -1.62 1.63
CA HIS A 170 -2.80 -2.99 2.02
C HIS A 170 -3.36 -3.03 3.45
N GLN A 171 -4.50 -3.70 3.61
CA GLN A 171 -5.21 -3.85 4.88
C GLN A 171 -4.96 -5.22 5.53
N LYS A 172 -4.53 -6.19 4.73
CA LYS A 172 -4.31 -7.59 5.12
C LYS A 172 -2.98 -8.04 4.52
N ASP A 173 -1.93 -7.92 5.31
CA ASP A 173 -0.62 -8.55 5.08
C ASP A 173 0.01 -8.84 6.45
N GLU A 174 1.27 -9.30 6.50
CA GLU A 174 1.94 -9.64 7.76
C GLU A 174 2.16 -8.44 8.70
N ARG A 175 2.12 -7.21 8.17
CA ARG A 175 2.43 -5.96 8.89
C ARG A 175 1.22 -5.01 8.98
N ALA A 176 0.14 -5.30 8.27
CA ALA A 176 -1.11 -4.55 8.23
C ALA A 176 -2.20 -5.29 8.99
N PHE A 177 -2.95 -4.54 9.80
CA PHE A 177 -4.06 -5.05 10.57
C PHE A 177 -5.12 -3.98 10.79
N LEU A 178 -6.36 -4.43 10.94
CA LEU A 178 -7.49 -3.64 11.42
C LEU A 178 -8.07 -4.38 12.63
N ARG A 179 -8.11 -3.73 13.79
CA ARG A 179 -8.57 -4.35 15.04
C ARG A 179 -9.66 -3.53 15.71
N TYR A 180 -10.55 -4.26 16.37
CA TYR A 180 -11.53 -3.70 17.30
C TYR A 180 -12.41 -2.58 16.72
N GLY A 181 -12.96 -2.83 15.53
CA GLY A 181 -13.91 -1.93 14.87
C GLY A 181 -13.28 -0.85 14.00
N MET A 182 -11.95 -0.75 13.92
CA MET A 182 -11.33 0.10 12.89
C MET A 182 -11.71 -0.39 11.50
N GLU A 183 -12.19 0.52 10.66
CA GLU A 183 -12.53 0.23 9.27
C GLU A 183 -11.60 0.97 8.31
N TYR A 184 -11.46 0.42 7.11
CA TYR A 184 -10.75 1.08 6.02
C TYR A 184 -11.71 1.43 4.89
N ARG A 185 -11.68 2.68 4.42
CA ARG A 185 -12.51 3.18 3.32
C ARG A 185 -11.68 4.06 2.39
N HIS A 186 -11.41 3.57 1.17
CA HIS A 186 -10.79 4.37 0.08
C HIS A 186 -9.52 5.16 0.47
N GLY A 187 -8.62 4.56 1.25
CA GLY A 187 -7.39 5.21 1.68
C GLY A 187 -7.45 5.82 3.08
N ARG A 188 -8.61 5.72 3.74
CA ARG A 188 -8.89 6.35 5.03
C ARG A 188 -9.17 5.30 6.10
N LEU A 189 -8.74 5.59 7.32
CA LEU A 189 -9.03 4.79 8.51
C LEU A 189 -10.18 5.46 9.27
N VAL A 190 -11.26 4.72 9.50
CA VAL A 190 -12.47 5.21 10.18
C VAL A 190 -12.41 4.83 11.65
N VAL A 191 -12.60 5.84 12.49
CA VAL A 191 -12.57 5.70 13.95
C VAL A 191 -13.91 5.18 14.47
N PRO A 192 -13.96 4.07 15.23
CA PRO A 192 -15.23 3.50 15.69
C PRO A 192 -15.75 4.16 16.97
N VAL A 193 -14.86 4.71 17.81
CA VAL A 193 -15.21 5.21 19.15
C VAL A 193 -14.45 6.48 19.47
N LYS A 194 -15.07 7.36 20.28
CA LYS A 194 -14.44 8.59 20.75
C LYS A 194 -13.24 8.28 21.64
N GLY A 195 -12.12 8.96 21.44
CA GLY A 195 -10.92 8.74 22.25
C GLY A 195 -9.73 9.59 21.83
N SER A 196 -8.65 9.46 22.61
CA SER A 196 -7.32 9.95 22.21
C SER A 196 -6.62 8.87 21.39
N TYR A 197 -6.07 9.25 20.25
CA TYR A 197 -5.41 8.34 19.33
C TYR A 197 -4.00 8.83 19.02
N PHE A 198 -3.04 7.91 19.07
CA PHE A 198 -1.74 8.07 18.48
C PHE A 198 -1.81 7.72 16.98
N ILE A 199 -1.62 8.73 16.14
CA ILE A 199 -1.60 8.60 14.69
C ILE A 199 -0.15 8.73 14.20
N HIS A 200 0.24 7.94 13.21
CA HIS A 200 1.59 7.99 12.66
C HIS A 200 1.63 7.54 11.21
N SER A 201 2.56 8.11 10.43
CA SER A 201 2.76 7.81 9.01
C SER A 201 4.25 7.84 8.69
N PHE A 202 4.70 6.89 7.89
CA PHE A 202 6.05 6.86 7.33
C PHE A 202 5.96 6.69 5.81
N LEU A 203 6.65 7.59 5.09
CA LEU A 203 6.78 7.53 3.64
C LEU A 203 8.26 7.60 3.24
N ASP A 204 8.70 6.60 2.48
CA ASP A 204 9.95 6.51 1.72
C ASP A 204 9.70 7.10 0.33
N LEU A 205 10.30 8.27 0.09
CA LEU A 205 10.06 9.11 -1.08
C LEU A 205 11.29 9.10 -1.97
N TYR A 206 11.10 8.68 -3.21
CA TYR A 206 12.15 8.51 -4.18
C TYR A 206 11.93 9.42 -5.39
N GLU A 207 12.94 10.18 -5.75
CA GLU A 207 12.92 11.06 -6.91
C GLU A 207 14.10 10.72 -7.83
N THR A 208 13.81 10.23 -9.04
CA THR A 208 14.84 10.12 -10.08
C THR A 208 15.07 11.49 -10.70
N SER A 209 16.33 11.93 -10.72
CA SER A 209 16.77 13.02 -11.57
C SER A 209 16.67 12.53 -13.01
N LYS A 210 15.61 12.93 -13.71
CA LYS A 210 15.62 12.83 -15.17
C LYS A 210 16.76 13.76 -15.59
N ASN A 211 17.74 13.25 -16.35
CA ASN A 211 18.79 14.07 -16.94
C ASN A 211 18.13 15.19 -17.75
N THR A 212 17.85 16.32 -17.11
CA THR A 212 17.52 17.55 -17.80
C THR A 212 18.85 17.96 -18.39
N THR A 213 19.09 17.60 -19.65
CA THR A 213 20.26 17.94 -20.46
C THR A 213 20.42 19.46 -20.67
N SER A 214 19.92 20.31 -19.77
CA SER A 214 19.79 21.75 -19.99
C SER A 214 19.70 22.58 -18.70
N THR A 215 20.47 22.25 -17.65
CA THR A 215 20.65 23.19 -16.50
C THR A 215 22.08 23.39 -16.01
N VAL A 216 23.05 22.60 -16.45
CA VAL A 216 24.48 22.85 -16.15
C VAL A 216 25.07 23.98 -17.02
N GLU A 217 24.50 24.29 -18.19
CA GLU A 217 24.89 25.51 -18.94
C GLU A 217 24.16 26.78 -18.48
N LEU A 218 22.99 26.66 -17.82
CA LEU A 218 22.25 27.83 -17.34
C LEU A 218 22.74 28.36 -15.98
N SER A 219 23.40 27.52 -15.17
CA SER A 219 23.95 27.92 -13.87
C SER A 219 25.29 28.68 -13.98
N ARG A 220 25.89 28.76 -15.17
CA ARG A 220 27.07 29.62 -15.45
C ARG A 220 26.72 30.96 -16.11
N ARG A 221 25.51 31.14 -16.66
CA ARG A 221 25.04 32.40 -17.27
C ARG A 221 24.09 33.23 -16.38
N LYS A 222 23.52 32.65 -15.31
CA LYS A 222 22.63 33.33 -14.34
C LYS A 222 23.34 34.18 -13.27
N ARG A 223 24.38 34.94 -13.65
CA ARG A 223 24.90 36.05 -12.80
C ARG A 223 24.82 37.42 -13.47
N GLN A 224 24.24 37.51 -14.68
CA GLN A 224 24.30 38.75 -15.45
C GLN A 224 22.97 39.22 -16.05
N THR A 225 21.85 38.57 -15.74
CA THR A 225 20.55 38.95 -16.33
C THR A 225 19.39 38.71 -15.38
N GLU A 226 19.52 39.22 -14.15
CA GLU A 226 18.47 39.19 -13.13
C GLU A 226 18.13 40.63 -12.73
N PHE A 227 17.54 41.39 -13.67
CA PHE A 227 16.93 42.68 -13.33
C PHE A 227 15.69 43.05 -14.17
N LEU A 228 15.38 42.39 -15.29
CA LEU A 228 14.19 42.76 -16.07
C LEU A 228 13.59 41.53 -16.74
N LEU A 229 12.57 40.93 -16.11
CA LEU A 229 11.34 40.40 -16.71
C LEU A 229 10.62 39.49 -15.70
N GLU A 230 9.98 40.15 -14.75
CA GLU A 230 8.79 39.61 -14.11
C GLU A 230 7.61 39.77 -15.09
N ASN A 231 6.68 38.81 -15.07
CA ASN A 231 5.40 38.75 -15.78
C ASN A 231 5.39 38.39 -17.28
N ARG A 232 5.24 37.08 -17.57
CA ARG A 232 4.15 36.57 -18.43
C ARG A 232 4.02 35.03 -18.38
N SER A 233 2.89 34.59 -17.83
CA SER A 233 2.07 33.44 -18.26
C SER A 233 2.64 32.00 -18.21
N ALA A 234 2.12 31.25 -17.23
CA ALA A 234 1.60 29.87 -17.33
C ALA A 234 2.23 28.88 -18.34
N ASN A 235 2.78 27.77 -17.83
CA ASN A 235 2.18 26.44 -18.07
C ASN A 235 2.85 25.30 -17.27
N HIS A 236 2.05 24.74 -16.36
CA HIS A 236 1.88 23.32 -15.99
C HIS A 236 3.03 22.40 -15.53
N ASP A 237 4.32 22.72 -15.65
CA ASP A 237 5.41 21.76 -15.37
C ASP A 237 6.33 22.10 -14.18
N GLN A 238 5.99 23.10 -13.36
CA GLN A 238 6.79 23.41 -12.17
C GLN A 238 6.44 22.45 -11.02
N LYS A 239 7.27 21.43 -10.87
CA LYS A 239 7.28 20.54 -9.71
C LYS A 239 7.30 21.38 -8.42
N PRO A 240 6.46 21.07 -7.41
CA PRO A 240 6.38 21.88 -6.19
C PRO A 240 7.76 21.99 -5.53
N THR A 241 8.08 23.19 -5.05
CA THR A 241 9.39 23.59 -4.51
C THR A 241 9.80 22.79 -3.28
N GLY A 242 8.82 22.23 -2.55
CA GLY A 242 9.03 21.35 -1.41
C GLY A 242 8.23 20.05 -1.53
N ILE A 243 8.73 19.01 -0.86
CA ILE A 243 8.05 17.74 -0.65
C ILE A 243 7.26 17.86 0.65
N LYS A 244 5.93 17.80 0.57
CA LYS A 244 5.03 17.92 1.71
C LYS A 244 4.40 16.58 2.02
N HIS A 245 4.37 16.21 3.29
CA HIS A 245 3.66 15.06 3.84
C HIS A 245 2.78 15.57 4.96
N ALA A 246 1.51 15.19 4.99
CA ALA A 246 0.59 15.61 6.04
C ALA A 246 -0.47 14.54 6.34
N ILE A 247 -0.96 14.54 7.58
CA ILE A 247 -2.08 13.71 8.02
C ILE A 247 -3.29 14.60 8.24
N TYR A 248 -4.43 14.18 7.69
CA TYR A 248 -5.70 14.89 7.74
C TYR A 248 -6.76 14.07 8.45
N ARG A 249 -7.75 14.77 9.00
CA ARG A 249 -9.03 14.24 9.46
C ARG A 249 -10.14 14.80 8.59
N PHE A 250 -11.09 13.94 8.21
CA PHE A 250 -12.38 14.35 7.68
C PHE A 250 -13.48 13.96 8.65
N ASN A 251 -14.25 14.95 9.10
CA ASN A 251 -15.40 14.71 9.95
C ASN A 251 -16.65 14.51 9.08
N ILE A 252 -17.21 13.30 9.08
CA ILE A 252 -18.36 12.96 8.23
C ILE A 252 -19.66 13.68 8.62
N LEU A 253 -19.78 14.13 9.87
CA LEU A 253 -20.99 14.80 10.36
C LEU A 253 -21.03 16.24 9.89
N ASN A 254 -19.89 16.92 9.91
CA ASN A 254 -19.78 18.34 9.57
C ASN A 254 -19.32 18.55 8.12
N GLY A 255 -18.82 17.51 7.45
CA GLY A 255 -18.28 17.58 6.09
C GLY A 255 -16.96 18.37 5.99
N THR A 256 -16.27 18.56 7.11
CA THR A 256 -15.06 19.40 7.18
C THR A 256 -13.79 18.55 7.19
N GLU A 257 -12.81 18.97 6.38
CA GLU A 257 -11.45 18.44 6.39
C GLU A 257 -10.55 19.35 7.25
N GLU A 258 -9.70 18.75 8.08
CA GLU A 258 -8.76 19.44 8.95
C GLU A 258 -7.38 18.78 8.87
N GLU A 259 -6.33 19.59 8.74
CA GLU A 259 -4.96 19.12 8.83
C GLU A 259 -4.55 18.93 10.29
N LEU A 260 -4.05 17.74 10.63
CA LEU A 260 -3.64 17.41 11.99
C LEU A 260 -2.15 17.68 12.22
N ILE A 261 -1.32 17.31 11.24
CA ILE A 261 0.13 17.49 11.28
C ILE A 261 0.68 17.49 9.85
N ARG A 262 1.71 18.31 9.60
CA ARG A 262 2.42 18.44 8.33
C ARG A 262 3.92 18.50 8.55
N SER A 263 4.66 17.95 7.61
CA SER A 263 6.09 18.15 7.41
C SER A 263 6.34 18.61 5.97
N GLU A 264 7.30 19.50 5.80
CA GLU A 264 7.74 20.01 4.52
C GLU A 264 9.27 19.92 4.44
N HIS A 265 9.76 19.32 3.37
CA HIS A 265 11.18 19.19 3.09
C HIS A 265 11.51 19.97 1.80
N PRO A 266 12.52 20.83 1.79
CA PRO A 266 12.97 21.45 0.55
C PRO A 266 13.48 20.37 -0.40
N ARG A 267 13.20 20.52 -1.71
CA ARG A 267 13.84 19.65 -2.72
C ARG A 267 15.29 20.04 -2.88
N GLU A 268 16.18 19.19 -2.38
CA GLU A 268 17.61 19.33 -2.59
C GLU A 268 18.07 18.51 -3.80
N VAL A 269 19.10 18.99 -4.50
CA VAL A 269 19.73 18.22 -5.57
C VAL A 269 20.85 17.39 -4.95
N SER A 270 20.70 16.06 -4.98
CA SER A 270 21.74 15.13 -4.52
C SER A 270 23.05 15.36 -5.27
N GLN A 271 24.16 15.22 -4.54
CA GLN A 271 25.51 15.29 -5.11
C GLN A 271 25.76 14.21 -6.17
N ASN A 272 25.02 13.10 -6.13
CA ASN A 272 25.13 12.04 -7.13
C ASN A 272 24.50 12.44 -8.48
N GLY A 273 23.65 13.48 -8.53
CA GLY A 273 22.98 13.96 -9.75
C GLY A 273 21.95 13.01 -10.37
N HIS A 274 21.73 11.83 -9.78
CA HIS A 274 20.92 10.74 -10.35
C HIS A 274 19.59 10.53 -9.61
N PHE A 275 19.59 10.62 -8.28
CA PHE A 275 18.39 10.40 -7.49
C PHE A 275 18.48 11.06 -6.12
N ASN A 276 17.31 11.37 -5.58
CA ASN A 276 17.12 11.77 -4.19
C ASN A 276 16.25 10.74 -3.46
N VAL A 277 16.55 10.53 -2.18
CA VAL A 277 15.74 9.72 -1.26
C VAL A 277 15.42 10.58 -0.05
N TYR A 278 14.15 10.59 0.35
CA TYR A 278 13.68 11.30 1.55
C TYR A 278 12.80 10.37 2.36
N ASP A 279 13.10 10.27 3.65
CA ASP A 279 12.25 9.60 4.61
C ASP A 279 11.43 10.65 5.36
N SER A 280 10.11 10.47 5.39
CA SER A 280 9.21 11.37 6.13
C SER A 280 8.39 10.60 7.13
N TYR A 281 8.68 10.81 8.42
CA TYR A 281 7.91 10.28 9.54
C TYR A 281 7.11 11.39 10.22
N LEU A 282 5.81 11.17 10.40
CA LEU A 282 4.91 12.04 11.15
C LEU A 282 4.23 11.25 12.24
N ALA A 283 4.05 11.88 13.40
CA ALA A 283 3.23 11.32 14.47
C ALA A 283 2.60 12.42 15.33
N ALA A 284 1.39 12.18 15.81
CA ALA A 284 0.68 13.09 16.71
C ALA A 284 -0.27 12.31 17.62
N VAL A 285 -0.62 12.93 18.76
CA VAL A 285 -1.73 12.47 19.61
C VAL A 285 -2.90 13.42 19.40
N VAL A 286 -4.04 12.89 18.96
CA VAL A 286 -5.22 13.68 18.60
C VAL A 286 -6.49 13.08 19.20
N SER A 287 -7.46 13.94 19.52
CA SER A 287 -8.79 13.52 19.95
C SER A 287 -9.69 13.31 18.73
N LEU A 288 -10.21 12.09 18.57
CA LEU A 288 -11.05 11.70 17.44
C LEU A 288 -12.43 11.24 17.93
N ASN A 289 -13.44 11.51 17.12
CA ASN A 289 -14.83 11.10 17.35
C ASN A 289 -15.19 9.88 16.48
N PRO A 290 -16.26 9.14 16.83
CA PRO A 290 -16.76 8.06 16.00
C PRO A 290 -17.14 8.58 14.61
N GLY A 291 -16.72 7.87 13.57
CA GLY A 291 -16.95 8.25 12.18
C GLY A 291 -15.92 9.23 11.60
N ASP A 292 -15.01 9.79 12.40
CA ASP A 292 -13.89 10.56 11.86
C ASP A 292 -13.04 9.64 10.95
N GLU A 293 -12.68 10.14 9.77
CA GLU A 293 -11.84 9.45 8.81
C GLU A 293 -10.45 10.09 8.80
N VAL A 294 -9.39 9.34 9.06
CA VAL A 294 -8.00 9.83 9.07
C VAL A 294 -7.23 9.26 7.87
N TYR A 295 -6.44 10.10 7.21
CA TYR A 295 -5.69 9.71 6.00
C TYR A 295 -4.49 10.61 5.76
N VAL A 296 -3.64 10.19 4.82
CA VAL A 296 -2.39 10.84 4.48
C VAL A 296 -2.51 11.55 3.13
N LYS A 297 -1.97 12.75 3.02
CA LYS A 297 -1.75 13.46 1.75
C LYS A 297 -0.26 13.76 1.55
N ILE A 298 0.15 13.80 0.28
CA ILE A 298 1.50 14.14 -0.17
C ILE A 298 1.46 15.14 -1.32
N SER A 299 2.44 16.02 -1.44
CA SER A 299 2.52 17.00 -2.55
C SER A 299 2.69 16.36 -3.93
N ASP A 300 3.23 15.15 -3.99
CA ASP A 300 3.57 14.48 -5.24
C ASP A 300 3.51 12.95 -5.05
N ILE A 301 2.48 12.32 -5.60
CA ILE A 301 2.21 10.89 -5.42
C ILE A 301 3.22 10.01 -6.17
N GLU A 302 3.90 10.55 -7.19
CA GLU A 302 4.87 9.80 -8.00
C GLU A 302 6.15 9.50 -7.21
N LEU A 303 6.39 10.20 -6.10
CA LEU A 303 7.53 9.95 -5.22
C LEU A 303 7.43 8.64 -4.44
N LEU A 304 6.24 8.02 -4.36
CA LEU A 304 6.02 6.75 -3.64
C LEU A 304 6.45 5.54 -4.48
N ALA A 305 7.72 5.49 -4.89
CA ALA A 305 8.24 4.43 -5.76
C ALA A 305 8.33 3.06 -5.06
N HIS A 306 8.58 3.03 -3.75
CA HIS A 306 8.75 1.81 -2.96
C HIS A 306 7.59 1.61 -1.96
N PRO A 307 6.41 1.17 -2.42
CA PRO A 307 5.20 1.11 -1.57
C PRO A 307 5.37 0.21 -0.34
N ASN A 308 6.21 -0.82 -0.41
CA ASN A 308 6.40 -1.79 0.68
C ASN A 308 7.11 -1.20 1.92
N SER A 309 7.80 -0.07 1.78
CA SER A 309 8.45 0.65 2.89
C SER A 309 7.45 1.53 3.64
N ASN A 310 6.37 1.95 2.98
CA ASN A 310 5.43 2.95 3.48
C ASN A 310 4.41 2.33 4.42
N TYR A 311 3.98 3.08 5.44
CA TYR A 311 2.90 2.66 6.32
C TYR A 311 2.19 3.83 6.98
N PHE A 312 0.93 3.60 7.35
CA PHE A 312 0.09 4.54 8.08
C PHE A 312 -0.65 3.80 9.19
N GLY A 313 -0.72 4.38 10.38
CA GLY A 313 -1.31 3.73 11.55
C GLY A 313 -2.00 4.68 12.50
N VAL A 314 -2.98 4.12 13.20
CA VAL A 314 -3.83 4.81 14.19
C VAL A 314 -4.02 3.85 15.36
N SER A 315 -3.82 4.29 16.59
CA SER A 315 -4.03 3.45 17.78
C SER A 315 -4.56 4.27 18.94
N MET A 316 -5.65 3.80 19.54
CA MET A 316 -6.21 4.43 20.73
C MET A 316 -5.22 4.27 21.91
N ILE A 317 -5.03 5.34 22.68
CA ILE A 317 -4.20 5.36 23.88
C ILE A 317 -5.05 5.42 25.15
#